data_AF-A0A2T4WGV1-F1
#
_entry.id   AF-A0A2T4WGV1-F1
#
_cell.length_a   1.000
_cell.length_b   1.000
_cell.length_c   1.000
_cell.angle_alpha   90.00
_cell.angle_beta   90.00
_cell.angle_gamma   90.00
#
_symmetry.space_group_name_H-M   'P 1'
#
loop_
_entity.id
_entity.type
_entity.pdbx_description
1 polymer ?
#
loop_
_entity_poly.entity_id
_entity_poly.type
_entity_poly.pdbx_seq_one_letter_code
_entity_poly.pdbx_strand_id
1 'polypeptide(L)'
;MSQTRLPDFVVIGAGKSGTTSLNEYLKEHPQIFMSTRKEPNFFAYEMAKEEDFDLTISKEFYRDSVLKLDDYLELFKGAKESQLLGGGQYLPKQ
;
A
#
# COMPACT_ATOMS: atom_id res chain seq x y z
N MET A 1 -14.75 1.52 -19.57
CA MET A 1 -13.91 0.58 -18.80
C MET A 1 -12.92 1.44 -18.05
N SER A 2 -12.89 1.36 -16.71
CA SER A 2 -11.87 2.08 -15.94
C SER A 2 -10.51 1.52 -16.36
N GLN A 3 -9.64 2.36 -16.92
CA GLN A 3 -8.27 1.96 -17.24
C GLN A 3 -7.54 1.66 -15.93
N THR A 4 -6.85 0.52 -15.87
CA THR A 4 -6.05 0.17 -14.71
C THR A 4 -4.86 1.14 -14.60
N ARG A 5 -4.75 1.86 -13.48
CA ARG A 5 -3.76 2.93 -13.28
C ARG A 5 -2.69 2.60 -12.24
N LEU A 6 -1.45 2.91 -12.62
CA LEU A 6 -0.29 3.27 -11.80
C LEU A 6 -0.50 4.04 -10.48
N PRO A 7 -0.09 3.64 -9.26
CA PRO A 7 0.24 4.66 -8.25
C PRO A 7 1.29 5.64 -8.80
N ASP A 8 1.03 6.93 -8.66
CA ASP A 8 1.95 8.01 -9.06
C ASP A 8 3.06 8.22 -8.01
N PHE A 9 2.79 7.88 -6.74
CA PHE A 9 3.76 7.95 -5.65
C PHE A 9 3.47 6.93 -4.55
N VAL A 10 4.47 6.65 -3.71
CA VAL A 10 4.36 5.74 -2.56
C VAL A 10 4.99 6.36 -1.31
N VAL A 11 4.27 6.33 -0.18
CA VAL A 11 4.78 6.66 1.15
C VAL A 11 5.40 5.39 1.74
N ILE A 12 6.73 5.28 1.71
CA ILE A 12 7.47 4.05 2.06
C ILE A 12 7.79 3.86 3.55
N GLY A 13 7.37 4.78 4.42
CA GLY A 13 7.70 4.74 5.85
C GLY A 13 8.68 5.84 6.28
N ALA A 14 9.39 5.69 7.41
CA ALA A 14 9.55 4.48 8.23
C ALA A 14 8.49 4.29 9.34
N GLY A 15 8.40 3.10 9.92
CA GLY A 15 7.51 2.84 11.05
C GLY A 15 7.74 3.83 12.22
N LYS A 16 6.65 4.35 12.79
CA LYS A 16 6.64 5.37 13.85
C LYS A 16 7.20 6.75 13.43
N SER A 17 7.22 7.07 12.14
CA SER A 17 7.63 8.39 11.61
C SER A 17 6.45 9.34 11.27
N GLY A 18 5.22 8.98 11.64
CA GLY A 18 4.04 9.80 11.35
C GLY A 18 3.40 9.55 9.98
N THR A 19 3.74 8.47 9.29
CA THR A 19 3.15 8.09 7.98
C THR A 19 1.63 7.91 8.03
N THR A 20 1.07 7.52 9.19
CA THR A 20 -0.39 7.47 9.38
C THR A 20 -1.02 8.85 9.25
N SER A 21 -0.50 9.85 9.96
CA SER A 21 -1.01 11.22 9.87
C SER A 21 -0.84 11.79 8.46
N LEU A 22 0.32 11.58 7.84
CA LEU A 22 0.56 11.98 6.45
C LEU A 22 -0.46 11.35 5.49
N ASN A 23 -0.74 10.05 5.64
CA ASN A 23 -1.73 9.35 4.82
C ASN A 23 -3.13 9.95 4.95
N GLU A 24 -3.56 10.29 6.17
CA GLU A 24 -4.88 10.92 6.38
C GLU A 24 -4.93 12.34 5.81
N TYR A 25 -3.87 13.15 5.96
CA TYR A 25 -3.83 14.49 5.35
C TYR A 25 -3.85 14.44 3.82
N LEU A 26 -3.16 13.46 3.21
CA LEU A 26 -3.19 13.29 1.76
C LEU A 26 -4.57 12.84 1.25
N LYS A 27 -5.31 12.02 2.01
CA LYS A 27 -6.69 11.63 1.67
C LYS A 27 -7.66 12.81 1.64
N GLU A 28 -7.43 13.84 2.44
CA GLU A 28 -8.28 15.03 2.47
C GLU A 28 -8.06 15.93 1.24
N HIS A 29 -6.93 15.80 0.54
CA HIS A 29 -6.63 16.64 -0.61
C HIS A 29 -7.50 16.26 -1.83
N PRO A 30 -8.25 17.19 -2.44
CA PRO A 30 -9.25 16.87 -3.48
C PRO A 30 -8.64 16.28 -4.77
N GLN A 31 -7.34 16.49 -4.99
CA GLN A 31 -6.60 15.98 -6.16
C GLN A 31 -5.80 14.70 -5.88
N ILE A 32 -5.90 14.11 -4.69
CA ILE A 32 -5.17 12.89 -4.34
C ILE A 32 -6.16 11.80 -3.97
N PHE A 33 -5.90 10.59 -4.44
CA PHE A 33 -6.59 9.38 -4.03
C PHE A 33 -5.56 8.44 -3.42
N MET A 34 -5.67 8.19 -2.11
CA MET A 34 -4.85 7.19 -1.44
C MET A 34 -5.47 5.80 -1.61
N SER A 35 -4.63 4.75 -1.65
CA SER A 35 -5.09 3.36 -1.70
C SER A 35 -6.14 3.09 -0.62
N THR A 36 -7.23 2.42 -1.00
CA THR A 36 -8.36 2.11 -0.09
C THR A 36 -7.92 1.30 1.13
N ARG A 37 -6.90 0.47 0.95
CA ARG A 37 -6.17 -0.19 2.03
C ARG A 37 -4.92 0.62 2.38
N LYS A 38 -4.76 0.95 3.66
CA LYS A 38 -3.50 1.46 4.20
C LYS A 38 -2.50 0.32 4.34
N GLU A 39 -1.28 0.53 3.87
CA GLU A 39 -0.15 -0.41 4.01
C GLU A 39 -0.42 -1.82 3.43
N PRO A 40 -0.76 -1.96 2.13
CA PRO A 40 -0.89 -3.26 1.44
C PRO A 40 0.38 -4.13 1.43
N ASN A 41 1.54 -3.55 1.72
CA ASN A 41 2.84 -4.23 1.75
C ASN A 41 3.29 -4.94 0.48
N PHE A 42 2.69 -4.61 -0.67
CA PHE A 42 2.97 -5.23 -1.96
C PHE A 42 4.47 -5.24 -2.28
N PHE A 43 5.13 -4.08 -2.25
CA PHE A 43 6.56 -3.97 -2.60
C PHE A 43 7.50 -4.62 -1.56
N ALA A 44 7.02 -4.95 -0.37
CA ALA A 44 7.82 -5.66 0.63
C ALA A 44 7.77 -7.17 0.44
N TYR A 45 6.65 -7.72 -0.06
CA TYR A 45 6.37 -9.15 0.04
C TYR A 45 5.92 -9.84 -1.25
N GLU A 46 5.72 -9.13 -2.37
CA GLU A 46 5.25 -9.76 -3.62
C GLU A 46 6.17 -10.89 -4.13
N MET A 47 7.49 -10.79 -3.88
CA MET A 47 8.46 -11.84 -4.21
C MET A 47 8.71 -12.84 -3.07
N ALA A 48 8.19 -12.58 -1.88
CA ALA A 48 8.41 -13.42 -0.71
C ALA A 48 7.46 -14.62 -0.70
N LYS A 49 7.85 -15.66 0.03
CA LYS A 49 6.99 -16.80 0.36
C LYS A 49 6.84 -16.89 1.87
N GLU A 50 5.78 -17.55 2.32
CA GLU A 50 5.53 -17.68 3.76
C GLU A 50 6.67 -18.42 4.48
N GLU A 51 7.35 -19.33 3.77
CA GLU A 51 8.48 -20.09 4.29
C GLU A 51 9.73 -19.25 4.52
N ASP A 52 9.81 -18.04 3.94
CA ASP A 52 10.93 -17.11 4.13
C ASP A 52 10.90 -16.45 5.52
N PHE A 53 9.85 -16.69 6.32
CA PHE A 53 9.67 -16.09 7.63
C PHE A 53 9.68 -17.14 8.75
N ASP A 54 10.54 -16.95 9.75
CA ASP A 54 10.64 -17.88 10.89
C ASP A 54 9.65 -17.56 12.02
N LEU A 55 9.30 -16.29 12.19
CA LEU A 55 8.45 -15.82 13.29
C LEU A 55 6.98 -15.83 12.89
N THR A 56 6.10 -16.32 13.77
CA THR A 56 4.64 -16.31 13.57
C THR A 56 4.13 -14.90 13.22
N ILE A 57 4.65 -13.87 13.91
CA ILE A 57 4.23 -12.49 13.67
C ILE A 57 4.59 -12.01 12.26
N SER A 58 5.75 -12.41 11.73
CA SER A 58 6.16 -12.06 10.37
C SER A 58 5.32 -12.80 9.33
N LYS A 59 4.93 -14.05 9.60
CA LYS A 59 3.99 -14.80 8.76
C LYS A 59 2.60 -14.17 8.74
N GLU A 60 2.11 -13.68 9.87
CA GLU A 60 0.84 -12.96 9.94
C GLU A 60 0.88 -11.68 9.09
N PHE A 61 1.94 -10.88 9.20
CA PHE A 61 2.12 -9.71 8.33
C PHE A 61 2.15 -10.09 6.85
N TYR A 62 2.86 -11.15 6.48
CA TYR A 62 2.89 -11.65 5.11
C TYR A 62 1.50 -12.08 4.62
N ARG A 63 0.78 -12.89 5.40
CA ARG A 63 -0.57 -13.40 5.05
C ARG A 63 -1.60 -12.29 4.90
N ASP A 64 -1.49 -11.25 5.71
CA ASP A 64 -2.36 -10.10 5.59
C ASP A 64 -2.05 -9.30 4.33
N SER A 65 -0.89 -9.40 3.69
CA SER A 65 -0.45 -8.50 2.63
C SER A 65 -1.11 -8.74 1.27
N VAL A 66 -1.09 -7.73 0.40
CA VAL A 66 -1.55 -7.83 -1.00
C VAL A 66 -0.36 -8.23 -1.86
N LEU A 67 -0.41 -9.42 -2.47
CA LEU A 67 0.76 -10.01 -3.16
C LEU A 67 0.63 -10.04 -4.68
N LYS A 68 -0.58 -9.90 -5.23
CA LYS A 68 -0.80 -9.88 -6.68
C LYS A 68 -0.94 -8.46 -7.19
N LEU A 69 -0.37 -8.21 -8.37
CA LEU A 69 -0.45 -6.90 -9.00
C LEU A 69 -1.92 -6.49 -9.23
N ASP A 70 -2.77 -7.37 -9.74
CA ASP A 70 -4.18 -7.04 -9.99
C ASP A 70 -4.92 -6.64 -8.70
N ASP A 71 -4.73 -7.39 -7.62
CA ASP A 71 -5.31 -7.08 -6.30
C ASP A 71 -4.77 -5.74 -5.75
N TYR A 72 -3.51 -5.42 -6.03
CA TYR A 72 -2.91 -4.14 -5.65
C TYR A 72 -3.50 -2.97 -6.44
N LEU A 73 -3.73 -3.14 -7.75
CA LEU A 73 -4.32 -2.12 -8.60
C LEU A 73 -5.82 -1.90 -8.30
N GLU A 74 -6.52 -2.93 -7.84
CA GLU A 74 -7.89 -2.81 -7.34
C GLU A 74 -8.03 -1.82 -6.19
N LEU A 75 -6.97 -1.60 -5.40
CA LEU A 75 -6.99 -0.65 -4.28
C LEU A 75 -7.21 0.80 -4.74
N PHE A 76 -7.04 1.09 -6.03
CA PHE A 76 -7.14 2.41 -6.65
C PHE A 76 -8.40 2.60 -7.52
N LYS A 77 -9.25 1.58 -7.67
CA LYS A 77 -10.41 1.62 -8.58
C LYS A 77 -11.44 2.72 -8.29
N GLY A 78 -11.44 3.26 -7.08
CA GLY A 78 -12.31 4.38 -6.67
C GLY A 78 -11.82 5.77 -7.06
N ALA A 79 -10.63 5.89 -7.64
CA ALA A 79 -10.04 7.18 -7.99
C ALA A 79 -10.72 7.83 -9.19
N LYS A 80 -10.85 9.16 -9.14
CA LYS A 80 -11.24 9.96 -10.31
C LYS A 80 -10.07 10.08 -11.27
N GLU A 81 -10.35 10.24 -12.56
CA GLU A 81 -9.32 10.40 -13.60
C GLU A 81 -8.36 11.58 -13.32
N SER A 82 -8.85 12.65 -12.68
CA SER A 82 -8.07 13.85 -12.37
C SER A 82 -7.22 13.76 -11.09
N GLN A 83 -7.33 12.68 -10.31
CA GLN A 83 -6.59 12.55 -9.05
C GLN A 83 -5.26 11.83 -9.26
N LEU A 84 -4.22 12.24 -8.53
CA LEU A 84 -2.98 11.48 -8.38
C LEU A 84 -3.22 10.29 -7.44
N LEU A 85 -2.61 9.14 -7.74
CA LEU A 85 -2.76 7.90 -6.99
C LEU A 85 -1.59 7.72 -6.01
N GLY A 86 -1.89 7.70 -4.72
CA GLY A 86 -0.89 7.50 -3.66
C GLY A 86 -1.02 6.13 -2.99
N GLY A 87 0.07 5.38 -2.95
CA GLY A 87 0.17 4.14 -2.18
C GLY A 87 0.76 4.37 -0.79
N GLY A 88 0.23 3.69 0.24
CA GLY A 88 0.93 3.55 1.52
C GLY A 88 1.73 2.24 1.57
N GLN A 89 2.92 2.25 2.15
CA GLN A 89 3.72 1.04 2.38
C GLN A 89 4.25 1.09 3.82
N TYR A 90 4.10 -0.01 4.55
CA TYR A 90 4.77 -0.17 5.83
C TYR A 90 6.02 -1.00 5.62
N LEU A 91 7.16 -0.46 6.05
CA LEU A 91 8.35 -1.27 6.24
C LEU A 91 8.46 -1.56 7.75
N PRO A 92 8.27 -2.82 8.19
CA PRO A 92 8.55 -3.17 9.56
C PRO A 92 10.02 -2.87 9.87
N LYS A 93 10.30 -2.53 11.14
CA LYS A 93 11.68 -2.41 11.60
C LYS A 93 12.35 -3.78 11.45
N GLN A 94 13.48 -3.80 10.75
CA GLN A 94 14.40 -4.94 10.74
C GLN A 94 14.93 -5.20 12.15
#